data_AF-A0A2V9IWC9-F1
#
_entry.id   AF-A0A2V9IWC9-F1
#
_cell.length_a   1.000
_cell.length_b   1.000
_cell.length_c   1.000
_cell.angle_alpha   90.00
_cell.angle_beta   90.00
_cell.angle_gamma   90.00
#
_symmetry.space_group_name_H-M   'P 1'
#
loop_
_entity.id
_entity.type
_entity.pdbx_description
1 polymer ?
#
loop_
_entity_poly.entity_id
_entity_poly.type
_entity_poly.pdbx_seq_one_letter_code
_entity_poly.pdbx_strand_id
1 'polypeptide(L)'
;MRDPRSVIVVREWDADSFHRQMLGFEAEGYIARRDSYEITPEVNPETGEIIHLHSIELSKPQSRPGLRLQAEPSPPRPNKTGRCCGGSSL
;
A
#
# COMPACT_ATOMS: atom_id res chain seq x y z
N MET A 1 26.90 -1.96 6.00
CA MET A 1 25.86 -2.90 5.49
C MET A 1 24.51 -2.28 5.81
N ARG A 2 23.77 -1.81 4.81
CA ARG A 2 22.46 -1.15 4.99
C ARG A 2 21.41 -2.16 4.55
N ASP A 3 20.58 -2.63 5.47
CA ASP A 3 19.62 -3.69 5.19
C ASP A 3 18.61 -3.20 4.12
N PRO A 4 18.43 -3.94 3.00
CA PRO A 4 17.62 -3.48 1.87
C PRO A 4 16.12 -3.35 2.19
N ARG A 5 15.64 -3.77 3.35
CA ARG A 5 14.24 -3.64 3.73
C ARG A 5 14.11 -2.65 4.87
N SER A 6 13.76 -1.40 4.56
CA SER A 6 13.38 -0.41 5.57
C SER A 6 12.04 -0.84 6.19
N VAL A 7 12.13 -1.65 7.24
CA VAL A 7 11.00 -2.02 8.11
C VAL A 7 11.06 -1.13 9.34
N ILE A 8 9.92 -0.53 9.67
CA ILE A 8 9.71 0.25 10.90
C ILE A 8 8.63 -0.42 11.72
N VAL A 9 8.75 -0.33 13.05
CA VAL A 9 7.74 -0.82 13.98
C VAL A 9 7.17 0.38 14.72
N VAL A 10 5.86 0.54 14.68
CA VAL A 10 5.14 1.58 15.43
C VAL A 10 4.54 0.91 16.64
N ARG A 11 4.80 1.44 17.84
CA ARG A 11 4.30 0.95 19.12
C ARG A 11 3.72 2.11 19.89
N GLU A 12 2.42 2.10 20.17
CA GLU A 12 1.77 3.15 20.93
C GLU A 12 0.63 2.69 21.82
N TRP A 13 0.50 3.33 22.98
CA TRP A 13 -0.55 3.03 23.97
C TRP A 13 -1.88 3.70 23.65
N ASP A 14 -1.87 4.85 22.97
CA ASP A 14 -3.08 5.58 22.58
C ASP A 14 -3.49 5.22 21.15
N ALA A 15 -4.70 4.68 21.00
CA ALA A 15 -5.21 4.20 19.72
C ALA A 15 -5.32 5.33 18.67
N ASP A 16 -5.74 6.53 19.07
CA ASP A 16 -5.89 7.66 18.15
C ASP A 16 -4.54 8.17 17.65
N SER A 17 -3.54 8.22 18.53
CA SER A 17 -2.16 8.58 18.18
C SER A 17 -1.51 7.51 17.32
N PHE A 18 -1.77 6.23 17.60
CA PHE A 18 -1.35 5.11 16.76
C PHE A 18 -1.89 5.23 15.33
N HIS A 19 -3.20 5.45 15.17
CA HIS A 19 -3.82 5.61 13.85
C HIS A 19 -3.26 6.84 13.09
N ARG A 20 -3.04 7.97 13.78
CA ARG A 20 -2.45 9.16 13.16
C ARG A 20 -1.04 8.91 12.65
N GLN A 21 -0.20 8.23 13.42
CA GLN A 21 1.17 7.89 13.00
C GLN A 21 1.16 6.91 11.82
N MET A 22 0.30 5.88 11.88
CA MET A 22 0.14 4.90 10.81
C MET A 22 -0.26 5.56 9.49
N LEU A 23 -1.25 6.47 9.50
CA LEU A 23 -1.65 7.25 8.31
C LEU A 23 -0.52 8.14 7.79
N GLY A 24 0.30 8.72 8.67
CA GLY A 24 1.48 9.49 8.29
C GLY A 24 2.49 8.65 7.50
N PHE A 25 2.80 7.44 8.00
CA PHE A 25 3.70 6.52 7.30
C PHE A 25 3.10 5.99 5.99
N GLU A 26 1.79 5.73 5.94
CA GLU A 26 1.12 5.36 4.69
C GLU A 26 1.23 6.48 3.63
N ALA A 27 1.09 7.75 4.04
CA ALA A 27 1.27 8.89 3.15
C ALA A 27 2.71 9.03 2.63
N GLU A 28 3.71 8.60 3.42
CA GLU A 28 5.12 8.51 3.00
C GLU A 28 5.43 7.29 2.09
N GLY A 29 4.43 6.44 1.86
CA GLY A 29 4.51 5.25 1.02
C GLY A 29 4.98 3.99 1.74
N TYR A 30 4.91 3.93 3.08
CA TYR A 30 5.05 2.67 3.80
C TYR A 30 3.78 1.83 3.67
N ILE A 31 3.94 0.51 3.66
CA ILE A 31 2.84 -0.44 3.61
C ILE A 31 2.78 -1.17 4.94
N ALA A 32 1.66 -1.03 5.64
CA ALA A 32 1.39 -1.72 6.90
C ALA A 32 1.13 -3.21 6.68
N ARG A 33 1.75 -4.05 7.50
CA ARG A 33 1.55 -5.51 7.50
C ARG A 33 0.48 -5.88 8.51
N ARG A 34 -0.75 -6.09 8.03
CA ARG A 34 -1.89 -6.45 8.90
C ARG A 34 -1.64 -7.72 9.70
N ASP A 35 -0.88 -8.67 9.16
CA ASP A 35 -0.54 -9.92 9.84
C ASP A 35 0.38 -9.71 11.06
N SER A 36 1.02 -8.54 11.15
CA SER A 36 1.88 -8.14 12.27
C SER A 36 1.18 -7.24 13.29
N TYR A 37 -0.12 -6.99 13.12
CA TYR A 37 -0.86 -6.15 14.06
C TYR A 37 -1.12 -6.92 15.35
N GLU A 38 -0.55 -6.44 16.45
CA GLU A 38 -0.68 -7.03 17.77
C GLU A 38 -1.12 -5.98 18.78
N ILE A 39 -2.04 -6.39 19.67
CA ILE A 39 -2.47 -5.60 20.82
C ILE A 39 -2.05 -6.36 22.07
N THR A 40 -1.10 -5.80 22.81
CA THR A 40 -0.55 -6.42 24.02
C THR A 40 -1.05 -5.63 25.25
N PRO A 41 -1.66 -6.29 26.24
CA PRO A 41 -1.96 -5.62 27.50
C PRO A 41 -0.65 -5.42 28.27
N GLU A 42 -0.24 -4.16 28.46
CA GLU A 42 0.93 -3.78 29.24
C GLU A 42 0.50 -3.00 30.48
N VAL A 43 1.20 -3.20 31.60
CA VAL A 43 0.97 -2.41 32.81
C VAL A 43 1.78 -1.13 32.68
N ASN A 44 1.12 0.03 32.74
CA ASN A 44 1.80 1.30 32.82
C ASN A 44 2.56 1.37 34.15
N PRO A 45 3.91 1.46 34.16
CA PRO A 45 4.68 1.48 35.40
C PRO A 45 4.43 2.73 36.24
N GLU A 46 3.90 3.82 35.66
CA GLU A 46 3.65 5.08 36.36
C GLU A 46 2.28 5.09 37.05
N THR A 47 1.25 4.51 36.42
CA THR A 47 -0.13 4.55 36.93
C THR A 47 -0.63 3.21 37.48
N GLY A 48 0.03 2.10 37.14
CA GLY A 48 -0.38 0.74 37.51
C GLY A 48 -1.59 0.22 36.74
N GLU A 49 -2.08 0.97 35.75
CA GLU A 49 -3.22 0.58 34.93
C GLU A 49 -2.80 -0.36 33.80
N ILE A 50 -3.67 -1.31 33.46
CA ILE A 50 -3.49 -2.17 32.29
C ILE A 50 -3.97 -1.39 31.07
N ILE A 51 -3.03 -1.05 30.19
CA ILE A 51 -3.28 -0.32 28.95
C ILE A 51 -2.97 -1.22 27.76
N HIS A 52 -3.73 -1.04 26.68
CA HIS A 52 -3.55 -1.80 25.45
C HIS A 52 -2.46 -1.13 24.60
N LEU A 53 -1.31 -1.77 24.47
CA LEU A 53 -0.27 -1.34 23.53
C LEU A 53 -0.61 -1.85 22.13
N HIS A 54 -0.76 -0.94 21.19
CA HIS A 54 -0.93 -1.23 19.77
C HIS A 54 0.42 -1.27 19.08
N SER A 55 0.69 -2.35 18.35
CA SER A 55 1.94 -2.50 17.59
C SER A 55 1.69 -3.01 16.18
N ILE A 56 2.44 -2.47 15.22
CA ILE A 56 2.40 -2.92 13.82
C ILE A 56 3.73 -2.70 13.13
N GLU A 57 4.08 -3.61 12.21
CA GLU A 57 5.19 -3.42 11.30
C GLU A 57 4.75 -2.74 10.01
N LEU A 58 5.49 -1.73 9.57
CA LEU A 58 5.36 -1.16 8.25
C LEU A 58 6.65 -1.36 7.47
N SER A 59 6.51 -1.66 6.18
CA SER A 59 7.64 -1.87 5.28
C SER A 59 7.55 -0.93 4.10
N LYS A 60 8.67 -0.30 3.73
CA LYS A 60 8.72 0.50 2.52
C LYS A 60 8.94 -0.44 1.32
N PRO A 61 8.05 -0.45 0.31
CA PRO A 61 8.32 -1.18 -0.91
C PRO A 61 9.58 -0.60 -1.52
N GLN A 62 10.59 -1.43 -1.77
CA GLN A 62 11.74 -0.99 -2.52
C GLN A 62 11.24 -0.45 -3.86
N SER A 63 11.48 0.83 -4.11
CA SER A 63 11.42 1.36 -5.46
C SER A 63 12.46 0.58 -6.25
N ARG A 64 12.10 -0.54 -6.88
CA ARG A 64 12.92 -1.11 -7.94
C ARG A 64 13.05 -0.01 -8.99
N PRO A 65 14.24 0.55 -9.24
CA PRO A 65 14.41 1.45 -10.38
C PRO A 65 14.29 0.57 -11.63
N GLY A 66 13.08 0.38 -12.14
CA GLY A 66 12.85 -0.52 -13.28
C GLY A 66 11.44 -1.03 -13.47
N LEU A 67 10.55 -1.01 -12.47
CA LEU A 67 9.13 -1.29 -12.73
C LEU A 67 8.43 0.01 -13.12
N ARG A 68 8.70 0.47 -14.35
CA ARG A 68 7.71 1.26 -15.08
C ARG A 68 6.41 0.50 -14.94
N LEU A 69 5.41 1.11 -14.31
CA LEU A 69 4.02 0.82 -14.61
C LEU A 69 3.92 0.92 -16.14
N GLN A 70 3.92 -0.22 -16.82
CA GLN A 70 3.37 -0.28 -18.15
C GLN A 70 1.88 -0.02 -17.94
N ALA A 71 1.50 1.25 -17.90
CA ALA A 71 0.24 1.64 -18.50
C ALA A 71 0.42 1.29 -19.98
N GLU A 72 0.13 0.02 -20.34
CA GLU A 72 -0.03 -0.33 -21.74
C GLU A 72 -1.11 0.61 -22.28
N PRO A 73 -0.80 1.49 -23.25
CA PRO A 73 -1.87 2.16 -23.96
C PRO A 73 -2.66 1.06 -24.66
N SER A 74 -3.92 0.87 -24.26
CA SER A 74 -4.85 -0.06 -24.89
C SER A 74 -4.69 0.00 -26.41
N PRO A 75 -4.49 -1.12 -27.11
CA PRO A 75 -4.33 -1.09 -28.56
C PRO A 75 -5.59 -0.47 -29.18
N PRO A 76 -5.46 0.40 -30.19
CA PRO A 76 -6.61 0.90 -30.91
C PRO A 76 -7.36 -0.29 -31.53
N ARG A 77 -8.67 -0.37 -31.27
CA ARG A 77 -9.54 -1.38 -31.86
C ARG A 77 -9.35 -1.36 -33.38
N PRO A 78 -9.07 -2.50 -34.04
CA PRO A 78 -9.16 -2.53 -35.49
C PRO A 78 -10.62 -2.64 -35.92
N ASN A 79 -10.82 -2.29 -37.19
CA ASN A 79 -11.93 -2.62 -38.09
C ASN A 79 -13.04 -1.56 -38.23
N LYS A 80 -13.50 -1.21 -39.45
CA LYS A 80 -13.48 -2.02 -40.68
C LYS A 80 -13.66 -1.12 -41.91
N THR A 81 -12.62 -1.01 -42.74
CA THR A 81 -12.75 -0.54 -44.13
C THR A 81 -13.44 -1.65 -44.92
N GLY A 82 -14.76 -1.55 -45.07
CA GLY A 82 -15.57 -2.41 -45.92
C GLY A 82 -15.84 -1.74 -47.27
N ARG A 83 -14.82 -1.68 -48.12
CA ARG A 83 -14.99 -1.42 -49.56
C ARG A 83 -15.60 -2.68 -50.17
N CYS A 84 -16.85 -2.63 -50.60
CA CYS A 84 -17.43 -3.58 -51.55
C CYS A 84 -17.78 -2.83 -52.84
N CYS A 85 -17.20 -3.31 -53.93
CA CYS A 85 -17.43 -2.85 -55.30
C CYS A 85 -18.66 -3.53 -55.91
N GLY A 86 -19.31 -2.85 -56.88
CA GLY A 86 -20.31 -3.41 -57.82
C GLY A 86 -21.72 -3.49 -57.22
N GLY A 87 -22.80 -3.01 -57.83
CA GLY A 87 -23.12 -2.91 -59.26
C GLY A 87 -24.40 -3.71 -59.51
N SER A 88 -25.46 -3.06 -60.00
CA SER A 88 -26.63 -3.57 -60.76
C SER A 88 -27.97 -2.98 -60.31
N SER A 89 -28.53 -2.16 -61.21
CA SER A 89 -29.91 -2.10 -61.70
C SER A 89 -31.09 -2.31 -60.75
N LEU A 90 -31.93 -1.27 -60.63
CA LEU A 90 -33.24 -1.16 -61.28
C LEU A 90 -33.82 0.25 -61.10
#